data_AF-X1LJB6-F1
#
_entry.id   AF-X1LJB6-F1
#
_cell.length_a   1.000
_cell.length_b   1.000
_cell.length_c   1.000
_cell.angle_alpha   90.00
_cell.angle_beta   90.00
_cell.angle_gamma   90.00
#
_symmetry.space_group_name_H-M   'P 1'
#
loop_
_entity.id
_entity.type
_entity.pdbx_description
1 polymer ?
#
loop_
_entity_poly.entity_id
_entity_poly.type
_entity_poly.pdbx_seq_one_letter_code
_entity_poly.pdbx_strand_id
1 'polypeptide(L)'
;SDVLKLKAGRGFQLVDDELARQVLSQFLPISELEEAERPLSLHEELKQKLIEIGKLQSYIAEPEYPFDIGKLDVVWRRIERSVPTYVFEIQVGGDLYHALAKLKHAFDLWNSHLFLIASQADHEKGRKLLSGSFHEIKNQIRFVELDEVGELYKRKILRLLRFARNDKYKNILYLPQQYLYFLPEPQGQGSLRPTFLPATTAAFLRGGSLVMPTW
;
A
#
# COMPACT_ATOMS: atom_id res chain seq x y z
N SER A 1 17.34 42.91 -8.02
CA SER A 1 16.43 43.96 -7.52
C SER A 1 16.50 44.05 -6.01
N ASP A 2 16.85 45.22 -5.47
CA ASP A 2 17.26 45.46 -4.08
C ASP A 2 16.16 45.28 -3.01
N VAL A 3 14.93 44.97 -3.41
CA VAL A 3 13.78 44.77 -2.52
C VAL A 3 13.89 43.48 -1.68
N LEU A 4 14.51 42.42 -2.23
CA LEU A 4 14.65 41.13 -1.54
C LEU A 4 15.67 41.18 -0.39
N LYS A 5 16.70 42.03 -0.51
CA LYS A 5 17.71 42.20 0.54
C LYS A 5 17.18 42.98 1.77
N LEU A 6 16.16 43.80 1.60
CA LEU A 6 15.59 44.64 2.67
C LEU A 6 14.68 43.88 3.65
N LYS A 7 14.19 42.68 3.29
CA LYS A 7 13.24 41.91 4.12
C LYS A 7 13.83 40.65 4.78
N ALA A 8 15.07 40.28 4.46
CA ALA A 8 15.73 39.07 4.99
C ALA A 8 16.08 39.14 6.50
N GLY A 9 15.86 40.28 7.17
CA GLY A 9 16.20 40.48 8.59
C GLY A 9 15.05 40.33 9.60
N ARG A 10 13.82 39.98 9.18
CA ARG A 10 12.64 39.95 10.08
C ARG A 10 11.76 38.71 9.89
N GLY A 11 12.28 37.52 10.24
CA GLY A 11 11.48 36.30 10.45
C GLY A 11 10.57 35.88 9.27
N PHE A 12 9.68 34.92 9.52
CA PHE A 12 8.66 34.51 8.55
C PHE A 12 7.52 35.52 8.54
N GLN A 13 7.48 36.37 7.51
CA GLN A 13 6.40 37.34 7.31
C GLN A 13 5.46 36.85 6.20
N LEU A 14 4.16 37.07 6.36
CA LEU A 14 3.18 36.83 5.30
C LEU A 14 3.53 37.70 4.09
N VAL A 15 3.68 37.05 2.94
CA VAL A 15 4.02 37.68 1.66
C VAL A 15 2.76 37.75 0.81
N ASP A 16 2.63 38.82 0.02
CA ASP A 16 1.58 38.93 -1.00
C ASP A 16 1.74 37.81 -2.05
N ASP A 17 0.62 37.25 -2.51
CA ASP A 17 0.60 36.13 -3.46
C ASP A 17 1.35 36.44 -4.76
N GLU A 18 1.33 37.70 -5.21
CA GLU A 18 2.05 38.12 -6.41
C GLU A 18 3.57 38.08 -6.21
N LEU A 19 4.04 38.56 -5.05
CA LEU A 19 5.45 38.55 -4.70
C LEU A 19 5.94 37.13 -4.38
N ALA A 20 5.09 36.30 -3.77
CA ALA A 20 5.37 34.88 -3.54
C ALA A 20 5.57 34.15 -4.88
N ARG A 21 4.70 34.38 -5.87
CA ARG A 21 4.84 33.81 -7.22
C ARG A 21 6.11 34.28 -7.93
N GLN A 22 6.47 35.54 -7.78
CA GLN A 22 7.71 36.10 -8.36
C GLN A 22 8.97 35.52 -7.72
N VAL A 23 8.95 35.24 -6.41
CA VAL A 23 10.05 34.58 -5.72
C VAL A 23 10.11 33.11 -6.11
N LEU A 24 8.97 32.41 -6.14
CA LEU A 24 8.91 31.01 -6.53
C LEU A 24 9.37 30.78 -7.97
N SER A 25 9.04 31.66 -8.92
CA SER A 25 9.49 31.55 -10.32
C SER A 25 11.00 31.78 -10.51
N GLN A 26 11.70 32.33 -9.51
CA GLN A 26 13.17 32.41 -9.51
C GLN A 26 13.82 31.10 -9.04
N PHE A 27 13.10 30.25 -8.30
CA PHE A 27 13.63 29.02 -7.71
C PHE A 27 13.07 27.74 -8.32
N LEU A 28 11.89 27.81 -8.97
CA LEU A 28 11.25 26.70 -9.67
C LEU A 28 10.98 27.13 -11.13
N PRO A 29 11.44 26.38 -12.14
CA PRO A 29 11.04 26.63 -13.53
C PRO A 29 9.52 26.55 -13.64
N ILE A 30 8.91 27.50 -14.37
CA ILE A 30 7.45 27.63 -14.55
C ILE A 30 6.79 26.32 -15.03
N SER A 31 7.55 25.45 -15.70
CA SER A 31 7.12 24.11 -16.10
C SER A 31 6.72 23.20 -14.92
N GLU A 32 7.41 23.27 -13.77
CA GLU A 32 7.08 22.47 -12.58
C GLU A 32 5.83 23.01 -11.86
N LEU A 33 5.51 24.29 -12.01
CA LEU A 33 4.29 24.89 -11.47
C LEU A 33 3.07 24.56 -12.34
N GLU A 34 3.23 24.51 -13.67
CA GLU A 34 2.15 24.10 -14.60
C GLU A 34 1.86 22.60 -14.55
N GLU A 35 2.84 21.75 -14.23
CA GLU A 35 2.62 20.31 -14.00
C GLU A 35 1.78 20.03 -12.75
N ALA A 36 1.85 20.90 -11.73
CA ALA A 36 1.09 20.75 -10.48
C ALA A 36 -0.40 21.11 -10.62
N GLU A 37 -0.81 21.85 -11.66
CA GLU A 37 -2.19 22.32 -11.86
C GLU A 37 -3.00 21.49 -12.86
N ARG A 38 -2.39 20.52 -13.56
CA ARG A 38 -3.17 19.62 -14.44
C ARG A 38 -4.07 18.74 -13.57
N PRO A 39 -5.38 18.62 -13.89
CA PRO A 39 -6.22 17.65 -13.20
C PRO A 39 -5.59 16.27 -13.41
N LEU A 40 -5.13 15.67 -12.31
CA LEU A 40 -4.50 14.35 -12.34
C LEU A 40 -5.43 13.40 -13.09
N SER A 41 -4.88 12.65 -14.05
CA SER A 41 -5.65 11.61 -14.71
C SER A 41 -6.13 10.61 -13.65
N LEU A 42 -7.26 9.94 -13.90
CA LEU A 42 -7.78 8.93 -12.95
C LEU A 42 -6.74 7.84 -12.65
N HIS A 43 -5.87 7.51 -13.63
CA HIS A 43 -4.75 6.61 -13.45
C HIS A 43 -3.72 7.16 -12.45
N GLU A 44 -3.30 8.42 -12.61
CA GLU A 44 -2.35 9.06 -11.68
C GLU A 44 -2.94 9.23 -10.27
N GLU A 45 -4.22 9.56 -10.16
CA GLU A 45 -4.89 9.68 -8.85
C GLU A 45 -4.88 8.34 -8.10
N LEU A 46 -5.17 7.24 -8.79
CA LEU A 46 -5.13 5.90 -8.21
C LEU A 46 -3.71 5.47 -7.87
N LYS A 47 -2.73 5.76 -8.75
CA LYS A 47 -1.31 5.51 -8.51
C LYS A 47 -0.86 6.19 -7.21
N GLN A 48 -1.18 7.48 -7.06
CA GLN A 48 -0.84 8.25 -5.88
C GLN A 48 -1.50 7.70 -4.61
N LYS A 49 -2.79 7.35 -4.67
CA LYS A 49 -3.49 6.71 -3.54
C LYS A 49 -2.83 5.41 -3.13
N LEU A 50 -2.43 4.55 -4.07
CA LEU A 50 -1.75 3.29 -3.77
C LEU A 50 -0.39 3.52 -3.10
N ILE A 51 0.38 4.51 -3.54
CA ILE A 51 1.66 4.87 -2.92
C ILE A 51 1.44 5.30 -1.47
N GLU A 52 0.45 6.16 -1.23
CA GLU A 52 0.14 6.62 0.11
C GLU A 52 -0.36 5.48 0.99
N ILE A 53 -1.25 4.62 0.48
CA ILE A 53 -1.72 3.41 1.20
C ILE A 53 -0.54 2.53 1.60
N GLY A 54 0.46 2.34 0.73
CA GLY A 54 1.67 1.58 0.99
C GLY A 54 2.53 2.22 2.09
N LYS A 55 2.80 3.53 1.99
CA LYS A 55 3.53 4.30 3.02
C LYS A 55 2.84 4.24 4.38
N LEU A 56 1.51 4.35 4.42
CA LEU A 56 0.72 4.21 5.64
C LEU A 56 0.79 2.82 6.27
N GLN A 57 1.17 1.80 5.49
CA GLN A 57 1.44 0.45 5.95
C GLN A 57 2.93 0.15 6.16
N SER A 58 3.77 1.18 6.17
CA SER A 58 5.22 1.04 6.33
C SER A 58 5.89 0.19 5.24
N TYR A 59 5.29 0.15 4.04
CA TYR A 59 5.95 -0.36 2.85
C TYR A 59 6.69 0.76 2.12
N ILE A 60 7.75 0.38 1.43
CA ILE A 60 8.40 1.22 0.42
C ILE A 60 7.58 1.05 -0.86
N ALA A 61 6.78 2.07 -1.16
CA ALA A 61 5.92 2.09 -2.34
C ALA A 61 6.55 2.96 -3.43
N GLU A 62 6.80 2.37 -4.59
CA GLU A 62 7.46 3.03 -5.72
C GLU A 62 6.55 3.05 -6.94
N PRO A 63 6.38 4.24 -7.58
CA PRO A 63 5.70 4.35 -8.85
C PRO A 63 6.60 3.91 -10.01
N GLU A 64 5.98 3.46 -11.10
CA GLU A 64 6.60 3.25 -12.41
C GLU A 64 7.88 2.41 -12.38
N TYR A 65 7.82 1.31 -11.64
CA TYR A 65 8.97 0.44 -11.43
C TYR A 65 9.41 -0.20 -12.75
N PRO A 66 10.65 0.07 -13.22
CA PRO A 66 11.15 -0.50 -14.46
C PRO A 66 11.49 -1.98 -14.29
N PHE A 67 11.13 -2.80 -15.28
CA PHE A 67 11.48 -4.22 -15.34
C PHE A 67 11.54 -4.70 -16.80
N ASP A 68 11.93 -5.96 -17.03
CA ASP A 68 12.36 -6.46 -18.34
C ASP A 68 11.38 -6.20 -19.50
N ILE A 69 10.08 -6.37 -19.26
CA ILE A 69 9.05 -6.23 -20.31
C ILE A 69 8.29 -4.89 -20.27
N GLY A 70 8.73 -3.93 -19.44
CA GLY A 70 8.16 -2.59 -19.41
C GLY A 70 8.28 -1.88 -18.07
N LYS A 71 7.20 -1.22 -17.66
CA LYS A 71 7.08 -0.56 -16.34
C LYS A 71 5.79 -1.00 -15.66
N LEU A 72 5.88 -1.26 -14.36
CA LEU A 72 4.76 -1.56 -13.48
C LEU A 72 4.26 -0.27 -12.85
N ASP A 73 2.95 -0.10 -12.70
CA ASP A 73 2.40 1.16 -12.19
C ASP A 73 2.82 1.45 -10.75
N VAL A 74 2.64 0.50 -9.84
CA VAL A 74 3.06 0.62 -8.44
C VAL A 74 3.57 -0.72 -7.92
N VAL A 75 4.68 -0.68 -7.19
CA VAL A 75 5.21 -1.84 -6.47
C VAL A 75 5.42 -1.52 -5.00
N TRP A 76 5.15 -2.49 -4.13
CA TRP A 76 5.46 -2.36 -2.71
C TRP A 76 6.51 -3.38 -2.28
N ARG A 77 7.48 -2.87 -1.51
CA ARG A 77 8.63 -3.59 -0.99
C ARG A 77 8.69 -3.42 0.52
N ARG A 78 9.17 -4.45 1.22
CA ARG A 78 9.38 -4.38 2.68
C ARG A 78 10.71 -3.68 3.01
N ILE A 79 11.71 -3.83 2.14
CA ILE A 79 13.07 -3.34 2.33
C ILE A 79 13.59 -2.83 0.97
N GLU A 80 14.44 -1.81 0.95
CA GLU A 80 14.91 -1.17 -0.31
C GLU A 80 15.62 -2.15 -1.27
N ARG A 81 16.34 -3.14 -0.75
CA ARG A 81 17.06 -4.14 -1.55
C ARG A 81 16.28 -5.44 -1.76
N SER A 82 15.00 -5.50 -1.36
CA SER A 82 14.16 -6.68 -1.61
C SER A 82 13.47 -6.62 -2.95
N VAL A 83 13.03 -7.77 -3.43
CA VAL A 83 12.11 -7.86 -4.58
C VAL A 83 10.71 -7.33 -4.22
N PRO A 84 9.94 -6.85 -5.21
CA PRO A 84 8.53 -6.52 -5.04
C PRO A 84 7.71 -7.64 -4.40
N THR A 85 7.09 -7.35 -3.26
CA THR A 85 6.17 -8.31 -2.60
C THR A 85 4.76 -8.16 -3.15
N TYR A 86 4.35 -6.92 -3.41
CA TYR A 86 3.05 -6.59 -3.98
C TYR A 86 3.25 -5.81 -5.26
N VAL A 87 2.53 -6.20 -6.31
CA VAL A 87 2.58 -5.57 -7.62
C VAL A 87 1.18 -5.15 -8.01
N PHE A 88 1.03 -3.89 -8.39
CA PHE A 88 -0.23 -3.29 -8.77
C PHE A 88 -0.14 -2.77 -10.20
N GLU A 89 -1.10 -3.17 -11.04
CA GLU A 89 -1.28 -2.62 -12.39
C GLU A 89 -2.68 -1.99 -12.47
N ILE A 90 -2.76 -0.77 -12.97
CA ILE A 90 -3.96 0.04 -13.06
C ILE A 90 -4.41 0.11 -14.51
N GLN A 91 -5.59 -0.43 -14.77
CA GLN A 91 -6.17 -0.51 -16.09
C GLN A 91 -7.35 0.46 -16.24
N VAL A 92 -7.12 1.56 -16.97
CA VAL A 92 -8.16 2.54 -17.33
C VAL A 92 -8.26 2.63 -18.85
N GLY A 93 -9.21 1.91 -19.45
CA GLY A 93 -9.55 2.06 -20.87
C GLY A 93 -8.50 1.59 -21.89
N GLY A 94 -7.47 0.82 -21.49
CA GLY A 94 -6.42 0.31 -22.38
C GLY A 94 -6.51 -1.20 -22.69
N ASP A 95 -5.35 -1.82 -22.94
CA ASP A 95 -5.24 -3.27 -23.19
C ASP A 95 -4.98 -4.12 -21.93
N LEU A 96 -5.99 -4.91 -21.56
CA LEU A 96 -5.96 -5.85 -20.46
C LEU A 96 -4.95 -7.00 -20.65
N TYR A 97 -4.69 -7.41 -21.90
CA TYR A 97 -3.76 -8.50 -22.18
C TYR A 97 -2.33 -8.12 -21.79
N HIS A 98 -1.91 -6.91 -22.13
CA HIS A 98 -0.60 -6.38 -21.74
C HIS A 98 -0.47 -6.24 -20.22
N ALA A 99 -1.51 -5.75 -19.54
CA ALA A 99 -1.53 -5.69 -18.07
C ALA A 99 -1.36 -7.07 -17.43
N LEU A 100 -2.10 -8.09 -17.90
CA LEU A 100 -1.98 -9.46 -17.40
C LEU A 100 -0.63 -10.10 -17.73
N ALA A 101 -0.04 -9.80 -18.90
CA ALA A 101 1.29 -10.27 -19.26
C ALA A 101 2.37 -9.72 -18.31
N LYS A 102 2.30 -8.43 -17.96
CA LYS A 102 3.18 -7.82 -16.96
C LYS A 102 3.05 -8.48 -15.59
N LEU A 103 1.82 -8.67 -15.13
CA LEU A 103 1.55 -9.33 -13.84
C LEU A 103 2.04 -10.78 -13.82
N LYS A 104 1.82 -11.53 -14.91
CA LYS A 104 2.35 -12.90 -15.02
C LYS A 104 3.87 -12.92 -14.93
N HIS A 105 4.56 -12.04 -15.65
CA HIS A 105 6.00 -12.00 -15.62
C HIS A 105 6.55 -11.60 -14.24
N ALA A 106 5.92 -10.63 -13.56
CA ALA A 106 6.27 -10.27 -12.18
C ALA A 106 6.08 -11.45 -11.21
N PHE A 107 5.04 -12.26 -11.41
CA PHE A 107 4.84 -13.49 -10.65
C PHE A 107 5.91 -14.54 -10.94
N ASP A 108 6.25 -14.77 -12.21
CA ASP A 108 7.28 -15.73 -12.59
C ASP A 108 8.66 -15.33 -12.03
N LEU A 109 8.96 -14.03 -11.95
CA LEU A 109 10.24 -13.51 -11.44
C LEU A 109 10.34 -13.51 -9.91
N TRP A 110 9.28 -13.10 -9.21
CA TRP A 110 9.35 -12.78 -7.78
C TRP A 110 8.32 -13.51 -6.92
N ASN A 111 7.40 -14.26 -7.52
CA ASN A 111 6.26 -14.88 -6.85
C ASN A 111 5.44 -13.85 -6.03
N SER A 112 5.31 -12.63 -6.56
CA SER A 112 4.64 -11.50 -5.91
C SER A 112 3.12 -11.71 -5.81
N HIS A 113 2.49 -11.04 -4.86
CA HIS A 113 1.04 -10.90 -4.82
C HIS A 113 0.58 -9.87 -5.84
N LEU A 114 -0.29 -10.28 -6.76
CA LEU A 114 -0.68 -9.50 -7.93
C LEU A 114 -2.03 -8.82 -7.69
N PHE A 115 -2.11 -7.54 -8.04
CA PHE A 115 -3.33 -6.74 -7.96
C PHE A 115 -3.58 -6.08 -9.30
N LEU A 116 -4.77 -6.31 -9.85
CA LEU A 116 -5.25 -5.58 -11.02
C LEU A 116 -6.35 -4.63 -10.56
N ILE A 117 -6.11 -3.34 -10.74
CA ILE A 117 -7.10 -2.30 -10.48
C ILE A 117 -7.80 -1.98 -11.80
N ALA A 118 -9.06 -2.34 -11.94
CA ALA A 118 -9.79 -2.12 -13.19
C ALA A 118 -11.29 -1.86 -12.96
N SER A 119 -11.99 -1.56 -14.05
CA SER A 119 -13.46 -1.50 -14.03
C SER A 119 -14.07 -2.89 -13.90
N GLN A 120 -15.31 -2.99 -13.41
CA GLN A 120 -16.00 -4.26 -13.27
C GLN A 120 -16.18 -4.99 -14.61
N ALA A 121 -16.38 -4.25 -15.70
CA ALA A 121 -16.46 -4.83 -17.05
C ALA A 121 -15.15 -5.51 -17.47
N ASP A 122 -14.01 -4.95 -17.06
CA ASP A 122 -12.70 -5.51 -17.37
C ASP A 122 -12.32 -6.67 -16.45
N HIS A 123 -12.88 -6.73 -15.23
CA HIS A 123 -12.76 -7.92 -14.37
C HIS A 123 -13.35 -9.16 -15.02
N GLU A 124 -14.50 -9.06 -15.68
CA GLU A 124 -15.11 -10.20 -16.37
C GLU A 124 -14.27 -10.68 -17.55
N LYS A 125 -13.76 -9.75 -18.36
CA LYS A 125 -12.83 -10.06 -19.46
C LYS A 125 -11.53 -10.68 -18.92
N GLY A 126 -11.01 -10.14 -17.82
CA GLY A 126 -9.81 -10.64 -17.16
C GLY A 126 -9.99 -12.05 -16.65
N ARG A 127 -11.14 -12.35 -16.01
CA ARG A 127 -11.48 -13.71 -15.56
C ARG A 127 -11.54 -14.71 -16.72
N LYS A 128 -12.04 -14.31 -17.90
CA LYS A 128 -12.01 -15.16 -19.10
C LYS A 128 -10.56 -15.44 -19.54
N LEU A 129 -9.71 -14.41 -19.62
CA LEU A 129 -8.30 -14.56 -19.99
C LEU A 129 -7.50 -15.41 -18.99
N LEU A 130 -7.78 -15.24 -17.70
CA LEU A 130 -7.23 -16.07 -16.63
C LEU A 130 -7.75 -17.51 -16.66
N SER A 131 -8.90 -17.80 -17.26
CA SER A 131 -9.35 -19.19 -17.42
C SER A 131 -8.69 -19.90 -18.60
N GLY A 132 -8.11 -19.15 -19.53
CA GLY A 132 -7.38 -19.66 -20.70
C GLY A 132 -5.88 -19.42 -20.58
N SER A 133 -5.40 -18.41 -21.32
CA SER A 133 -3.96 -18.14 -21.52
C SER A 133 -3.19 -17.85 -20.23
N PHE A 134 -3.84 -17.29 -19.20
CA PHE A 134 -3.19 -16.87 -17.94
C PHE A 134 -3.63 -17.70 -16.72
N HIS A 135 -3.98 -18.98 -16.92
CA HIS A 135 -4.49 -19.85 -15.85
C HIS A 135 -3.53 -20.08 -14.69
N GLU A 136 -2.22 -19.96 -14.91
CA GLU A 136 -1.18 -20.10 -13.88
C GLU A 136 -1.33 -19.07 -12.75
N ILE A 137 -1.70 -17.83 -13.07
CA ILE A 137 -1.82 -16.74 -12.09
C ILE A 137 -3.25 -16.52 -11.60
N LYS A 138 -4.21 -17.32 -12.06
CA LYS A 138 -5.65 -17.17 -11.75
C LYS A 138 -5.95 -17.09 -10.25
N ASN A 139 -5.25 -17.89 -9.44
CA ASN A 139 -5.47 -17.95 -7.99
C ASN A 139 -4.63 -16.93 -7.21
N GLN A 140 -3.68 -16.27 -7.86
CA GLN A 140 -2.72 -15.35 -7.23
C GLN A 140 -3.11 -13.89 -7.44
N ILE A 141 -3.80 -13.61 -8.54
CA ILE A 141 -4.27 -12.27 -8.88
C ILE A 141 -5.54 -11.89 -8.13
N ARG A 142 -5.55 -10.67 -7.60
CA ARG A 142 -6.71 -10.06 -6.97
C ARG A 142 -7.19 -8.89 -7.80
N PHE A 143 -8.48 -8.90 -8.09
CA PHE A 143 -9.17 -7.80 -8.75
C PHE A 143 -9.62 -6.79 -7.71
N VAL A 144 -9.41 -5.51 -7.98
CA VAL A 144 -9.83 -4.40 -7.12
C VAL A 144 -10.53 -3.36 -7.99
N GLU A 145 -11.74 -2.96 -7.62
CA GLU A 145 -12.46 -1.94 -8.37
C GLU A 145 -11.88 -0.54 -8.10
N LEU A 146 -12.01 0.36 -9.09
CA LEU A 146 -11.51 1.74 -9.00
C LEU A 146 -12.06 2.46 -7.75
N ASP A 147 -13.34 2.28 -7.46
CA ASP A 147 -14.02 2.91 -6.31
C ASP A 147 -13.54 2.34 -4.97
N GLU A 148 -13.18 1.05 -4.94
CA GLU A 148 -12.68 0.39 -3.73
C GLU A 148 -11.36 1.00 -3.28
N VAL A 149 -10.46 1.35 -4.21
CA VAL A 149 -9.20 2.03 -3.88
C VAL A 149 -9.46 3.37 -3.20
N GLY A 150 -10.43 4.14 -3.71
CA GLY A 150 -10.84 5.41 -3.11
C GLY A 150 -11.41 5.24 -1.70
N GLU A 151 -12.26 4.24 -1.50
CA GLU A 151 -12.86 3.96 -0.19
C GLU A 151 -11.82 3.42 0.82
N LEU A 152 -10.86 2.62 0.35
CA LEU A 152 -9.75 2.14 1.17
C LEU A 152 -8.87 3.28 1.66
N TYR A 153 -8.53 4.20 0.75
CA TYR A 153 -7.77 5.38 1.07
C TYR A 153 -8.46 6.25 2.14
N LYS A 154 -9.74 6.56 1.94
CA LYS A 154 -10.56 7.33 2.91
C LYS A 154 -10.58 6.67 4.28
N ARG A 155 -10.83 5.35 4.35
CA ARG A 155 -10.87 4.59 5.62
C ARG A 155 -9.55 4.64 6.38
N LYS A 156 -8.41 4.58 5.67
CA LYS A 156 -7.09 4.66 6.30
C LYS A 156 -6.81 6.05 6.86
N ILE A 157 -7.08 7.10 6.10
CA ILE A 157 -6.90 8.48 6.57
C ILE A 157 -7.80 8.77 7.77
N LEU A 158 -9.07 8.37 7.71
CA LEU A 158 -10.00 8.56 8.84
C LEU A 158 -9.55 7.81 10.10
N ARG A 159 -8.85 6.68 9.96
CA ARG A 159 -8.25 5.97 11.11
C ARG A 159 -7.08 6.77 11.69
N LEU A 160 -6.21 7.31 10.84
CA LEU A 160 -5.09 8.15 11.28
C LEU A 160 -5.55 9.45 11.95
N LEU A 161 -6.55 10.12 11.37
CA LEU A 161 -7.12 11.33 11.96
C LEU A 161 -7.77 11.06 13.32
N ARG A 162 -8.46 9.92 13.47
CA ARG A 162 -9.00 9.49 14.77
C ARG A 162 -7.89 9.18 15.78
N PHE A 163 -6.78 8.61 15.33
CA PHE A 163 -5.62 8.35 16.17
C PHE A 163 -4.93 9.64 16.61
N ALA A 164 -4.66 10.57 15.68
CA ALA A 164 -3.99 11.83 15.95
C ALA A 164 -4.81 12.79 16.85
N ARG A 165 -6.14 12.73 16.77
CA ARG A 165 -7.04 13.52 17.63
C ARG A 165 -7.08 13.00 19.08
N ASN A 166 -6.61 11.79 19.34
CA ASN A 166 -6.73 11.17 20.65
C ASN A 166 -5.43 11.35 21.45
N ASP A 167 -5.43 12.31 22.39
CA ASP A 167 -4.25 12.74 23.18
C ASP A 167 -3.56 11.60 23.94
N LYS A 168 -4.27 10.51 24.26
CA LYS A 168 -3.69 9.33 24.90
C LYS A 168 -2.61 8.62 24.08
N TYR A 169 -2.59 8.77 22.76
CA TYR A 169 -1.68 8.05 21.87
C TYR A 169 -0.57 8.92 21.28
N LYS A 170 -0.50 10.22 21.65
CA LYS A 170 0.56 11.15 21.20
C LYS A 170 1.98 10.71 21.58
N ASN A 171 2.13 9.89 22.62
CA ASN A 171 3.43 9.39 23.10
C ASN A 171 3.73 7.93 22.73
N ILE A 172 2.88 7.26 21.95
CA ILE A 172 3.12 5.88 21.54
C ILE A 172 3.52 5.90 20.06
N LEU A 173 4.82 5.95 19.83
CA LEU A 173 5.48 5.90 18.52
C LEU A 173 5.46 4.47 17.90
N TYR A 174 4.39 3.71 18.17
CA TYR A 174 4.21 2.35 17.68
C TYR A 174 2.74 2.13 17.37
N LEU A 175 2.40 2.13 16.08
CA LEU A 175 1.17 1.50 15.62
C LEU A 175 1.31 0.00 15.92
N PRO A 176 0.43 -0.60 16.75
CA PRO A 176 0.44 -2.04 16.96
C PRO A 176 0.25 -2.74 15.62
N GLN A 177 1.15 -3.67 15.25
CA GLN A 177 1.14 -4.39 13.96
C GLN A 177 -0.22 -5.02 13.63
N GLN A 178 -1.04 -5.33 14.65
CA GLN A 178 -2.38 -5.87 14.56
C GLN A 178 -3.39 -4.99 13.77
N TYR A 179 -3.12 -3.69 13.62
CA TYR A 179 -4.00 -2.76 12.91
C TYR A 179 -3.62 -2.51 11.43
N LEU A 180 -2.50 -3.09 10.96
CA LEU A 180 -1.97 -2.90 9.59
C LEU A 180 -2.43 -3.95 8.56
N TYR A 181 -3.06 -5.05 8.98
CA TYR A 181 -3.44 -6.13 8.09
C TYR A 181 -4.68 -5.75 7.25
N PHE A 182 -4.48 -5.48 5.96
CA PHE A 182 -5.56 -5.21 5.00
C PHE A 182 -5.41 -6.04 3.71
N LEU A 183 -4.89 -7.25 3.80
CA LEU A 183 -5.12 -8.25 2.76
C LEU A 183 -5.62 -9.51 3.45
N PRO A 184 -6.83 -10.01 3.16
CA PRO A 184 -7.26 -11.25 3.76
C PRO A 184 -6.33 -12.34 3.26
N GLU A 185 -5.64 -13.03 4.18
CA GLU A 185 -4.97 -14.29 3.86
C GLU A 185 -5.99 -15.24 3.23
N PRO A 186 -5.59 -16.10 2.28
CA PRO A 186 -6.48 -17.12 1.76
C PRO A 186 -7.01 -17.94 2.94
N GLN A 187 -8.32 -17.87 3.18
CA GLN A 187 -9.00 -18.74 4.14
C GLN A 187 -8.86 -20.17 3.63
N GLY A 188 -7.85 -20.86 4.14
CA GLY A 188 -7.45 -22.18 3.67
C GLY A 188 -6.41 -22.80 4.59
N GLN A 189 -6.92 -23.29 5.73
CA GLN A 189 -6.30 -24.23 6.66
C GLN A 189 -5.37 -23.69 7.77
N GLY A 190 -5.72 -24.05 9.00
CA GLY A 190 -4.72 -24.53 9.96
C GLY A 190 -4.29 -23.56 11.04
N SER A 191 -5.17 -23.38 12.04
CA SER A 191 -4.82 -23.09 13.43
C SER A 191 -3.37 -23.43 13.83
N LEU A 192 -2.60 -22.41 14.26
CA LEU A 192 -1.68 -22.54 15.38
C LEU A 192 -1.79 -21.28 16.26
N ARG A 193 -2.64 -21.37 17.28
CA ARG A 193 -2.63 -20.43 18.40
C ARG A 193 -1.26 -20.48 19.09
N PRO A 194 -0.71 -19.35 19.56
CA PRO A 194 0.30 -19.39 20.61
C PRO A 194 -0.39 -19.80 21.90
N THR A 195 -0.11 -21.01 22.39
CA THR A 195 -0.50 -21.42 23.74
C THR A 195 0.38 -20.66 24.73
N PHE A 196 -0.11 -19.54 25.24
CA PHE A 196 0.42 -18.94 26.45
C PHE A 196 0.08 -19.87 27.63
N LEU A 197 1.10 -20.48 28.22
CA LEU A 197 1.04 -21.11 29.53
C LEU A 197 0.61 -20.06 30.58
N PRO A 198 -0.29 -20.40 31.51
CA PRO A 198 -0.30 -19.77 32.81
C PRO A 198 0.44 -20.67 33.81
N ALA A 199 1.54 -20.15 34.36
CA ALA A 199 2.03 -20.57 35.66
C ALA A 199 1.13 -19.95 36.73
N THR A 200 0.52 -20.75 37.61
CA THR A 200 0.56 -20.59 39.09
C THR A 200 -0.29 -21.64 39.82
N THR A 201 0.38 -22.34 40.74
CA THR A 201 -0.05 -22.66 42.11
C THR A 201 -1.27 -23.57 42.35
N ALA A 202 -1.01 -24.83 42.71
CA ALA A 202 -1.67 -25.49 43.85
C ALA A 202 -0.85 -26.69 44.33
N ALA A 203 -0.31 -26.58 45.54
CA ALA A 203 0.18 -27.69 46.32
C ALA A 203 -1.01 -28.46 46.92
N PHE A 204 -1.07 -29.80 46.81
CA PHE A 204 -1.39 -30.69 47.94
C PHE A 204 -1.33 -32.19 47.59
N LEU A 205 -0.50 -32.89 48.37
CA LEU A 205 -0.63 -34.22 48.99
C LEU A 205 -0.88 -35.53 48.19
N ARG A 206 0.11 -36.42 48.41
CA ARG A 206 0.04 -37.84 48.83
C ARG A 206 -0.89 -38.82 48.09
N GLY A 207 -0.24 -39.80 47.47
CA GLY A 207 -0.42 -41.21 47.84
C GLY A 207 -1.29 -42.05 46.91
N GLY A 208 -0.74 -43.15 46.38
CA GLY A 208 -1.54 -44.29 45.93
C GLY A 208 -1.22 -44.83 44.53
N SER A 209 -0.41 -45.89 44.51
CA SER A 209 -0.44 -47.07 43.64
C SER A 209 -0.67 -46.95 42.12
N LEU A 210 0.36 -47.42 41.40
CA LEU A 210 0.31 -48.28 40.21
C LEU A 210 -1.06 -48.89 39.87
N VAL A 211 -1.51 -48.70 38.62
CA VAL A 211 -1.99 -49.76 37.70
C VAL A 211 -1.84 -49.28 36.25
N MET A 212 -1.11 -50.02 35.41
CA MET A 212 -1.16 -49.96 33.93
C MET A 212 -2.27 -50.90 33.44
N PRO A 213 -2.94 -50.61 32.33
CA PRO A 213 -3.45 -51.67 31.46
C PRO A 213 -2.80 -51.62 30.08
N THR A 214 -2.21 -52.76 29.74
CA THR A 214 -1.99 -53.27 28.38
C THR A 214 -3.32 -53.38 27.64
N TRP A 215 -3.36 -53.00 26.36
CA TRP A 215 -3.52 -53.86 25.17
C TRP A 215 -3.46 -52.98 23.93
#